data_AF-A0A944T2F9-F1
#
_entry.id   AF-A0A944T2F9-F1
#
_cell.length_a   1.000
_cell.length_b   1.000
_cell.length_c   1.000
_cell.angle_alpha   90.00
_cell.angle_beta   90.00
_cell.angle_gamma   90.00
#
_symmetry.space_group_name_H-M   'P 1'
#
loop_
_entity.id
_entity.type
_entity.pdbx_description
1 polymer ?
#
loop_
_entity_poly.entity_id
_entity_poly.type
_entity_poly.pdbx_seq_one_letter_code
_entity_poly.pdbx_strand_id
1 'polypeptide(L)'
;MKTKIIILFVTLTIIIIGITAGIMIHFFNQADTENQETIGTALTWSQMDPLPESAEGFIVRTMGSPASQEFIITFTAAPEDIDMWINNSIGTKDVTPSKEDFELTYPIKPLDAKFAQIVVNTKTNDVTIHVYLD
;
A
#
# COMPACT_ATOMS: atom_id res chain seq x y z
N MET A 1 49.53 -21.79 15.41
CA MET A 1 48.69 -20.86 16.20
C MET A 1 47.94 -19.86 15.32
N LYS A 2 48.61 -19.18 14.38
CA LYS A 2 48.00 -18.17 13.47
C LYS A 2 46.83 -18.69 12.61
N THR A 3 46.92 -19.90 12.05
CA THR A 3 45.87 -20.48 11.20
C THR A 3 44.55 -20.76 11.93
N LYS A 4 44.62 -21.19 13.21
CA LYS A 4 43.41 -21.44 14.02
C LYS A 4 42.67 -20.14 14.38
N ILE A 5 43.42 -19.06 14.59
CA ILE A 5 42.86 -17.73 14.85
C ILE A 5 42.18 -17.19 13.60
N ILE A 6 42.79 -17.33 12.41
CA ILE A 6 42.20 -16.91 11.14
C ILE A 6 40.88 -17.65 10.88
N ILE A 7 40.87 -18.98 11.05
CA ILE A 7 39.65 -19.78 10.86
C ILE A 7 38.55 -19.31 11.83
N LEU A 8 38.87 -19.10 13.10
CA LEU A 8 37.90 -18.62 14.08
C LEU A 8 37.26 -17.28 13.68
N PHE A 9 38.05 -16.32 13.20
CA PHE A 9 37.53 -15.04 12.72
C PHE A 9 36.64 -15.20 11.49
N VAL A 10 37.06 -16.03 10.52
CA VAL A 10 36.26 -16.28 9.31
C VAL A 10 34.92 -16.92 9.67
N THR A 11 34.90 -17.91 10.56
CA THR A 11 33.65 -18.55 11.00
C THR A 11 32.74 -17.57 11.74
N LEU A 12 33.30 -16.72 12.60
CA LEU A 12 32.54 -15.70 13.33
C LEU A 12 31.91 -14.68 12.37
N THR A 13 32.65 -14.23 11.35
CA THR A 13 32.15 -13.30 10.33
C THR A 13 30.97 -13.90 9.56
N ILE A 14 31.05 -15.17 9.15
CA ILE A 14 29.96 -15.85 8.43
C ILE A 14 28.70 -15.94 9.30
N ILE A 15 28.85 -16.26 10.59
CA ILE A 15 27.72 -16.33 11.53
C ILE A 15 27.05 -14.96 11.68
N ILE A 16 27.84 -13.90 11.84
CA ILE A 16 27.32 -12.53 11.98
C ILE A 16 26.54 -12.12 10.72
N ILE A 17 27.10 -12.37 9.53
CA ILE A 17 26.43 -12.07 8.26
C ILE A 17 25.08 -12.82 8.18
N GLY A 18 25.07 -14.11 8.51
CA GLY A 18 23.85 -14.93 8.51
C GLY A 18 22.77 -14.40 9.45
N ILE A 19 23.14 -13.98 10.67
CA ILE A 19 22.21 -13.39 11.64
C ILE A 19 21.67 -12.06 11.11
N THR A 20 22.54 -11.16 10.61
CA THR A 20 22.09 -9.86 10.09
C THR A 20 21.16 -10.01 8.88
N ALA A 21 21.46 -10.95 7.97
CA ALA A 21 20.61 -11.23 6.82
C ALA A 21 19.26 -11.82 7.26
N GLY A 22 19.26 -12.76 8.21
CA GLY A 22 18.03 -13.35 8.74
C GLY A 22 17.12 -12.33 9.42
N ILE A 23 17.69 -11.44 10.23
CA ILE A 23 16.95 -10.34 10.87
C ILE A 23 16.38 -9.39 9.80
N MET A 24 17.19 -9.01 8.81
CA MET A 24 16.75 -8.12 7.73
C MET A 24 15.58 -8.74 6.95
N ILE A 25 15.68 -10.02 6.55
CA ILE A 25 14.60 -10.74 5.85
C ILE A 25 13.31 -10.77 6.69
N HIS A 26 13.42 -11.02 8.00
CA HIS A 26 12.25 -11.03 8.87
C HIS A 26 11.54 -9.66 8.93
N PHE A 27 12.29 -8.56 9.06
CA PHE A 27 11.71 -7.22 9.08
C PHE A 27 11.06 -6.84 7.75
N PHE A 28 11.70 -7.18 6.61
CA PHE A 28 11.10 -6.93 5.29
C PHE A 28 9.77 -7.68 5.10
N ASN A 29 9.74 -8.98 5.43
CA ASN A 29 8.51 -9.77 5.31
C ASN A 29 7.37 -9.24 6.20
N GLN A 30 7.71 -8.73 7.39
CA GLN A 30 6.73 -8.15 8.31
C GLN A 30 6.11 -6.87 7.74
N ALA A 31 6.94 -5.96 7.21
CA ALA A 31 6.47 -4.72 6.60
C ALA A 31 5.57 -4.97 5.38
N ASP A 32 5.93 -5.95 4.54
CA ASP A 32 5.09 -6.33 3.39
C ASP A 32 3.73 -6.87 3.83
N THR A 33 3.69 -7.71 4.86
CA THR A 33 2.44 -8.27 5.39
C THR A 33 1.53 -7.16 5.93
N GLU A 34 2.08 -6.23 6.73
CA GLU A 34 1.34 -5.09 7.28
C GLU A 34 0.79 -4.17 6.19
N ASN A 35 1.56 -3.93 5.12
CA ASN A 35 1.11 -3.17 3.96
C ASN A 35 -0.05 -3.85 3.23
N GLN A 36 0.01 -5.17 3.04
CA GLN A 36 -1.07 -5.93 2.40
C GLN A 36 -2.37 -5.91 3.24
N GLU A 37 -2.26 -6.05 4.56
CA GLU A 37 -3.41 -5.93 5.46
C GLU A 37 -4.01 -4.52 5.44
N THR A 38 -3.16 -3.49 5.42
CA THR A 38 -3.57 -2.08 5.31
C THR A 38 -4.29 -1.80 4.00
N ILE A 39 -3.74 -2.28 2.89
CA ILE A 39 -4.36 -2.16 1.56
C ILE A 39 -5.72 -2.87 1.55
N GLY A 40 -5.78 -4.12 2.01
CA GLY A 40 -7.04 -4.88 2.05
C GLY A 40 -8.12 -4.20 2.90
N THR A 41 -7.72 -3.62 4.03
CA THR A 41 -8.62 -2.87 4.91
C THR A 41 -9.14 -1.61 4.21
N ALA A 42 -8.25 -0.83 3.60
CA ALA A 42 -8.63 0.39 2.90
C ALA A 42 -9.55 0.12 1.70
N LEU A 43 -9.26 -0.92 0.91
CA LEU A 43 -10.13 -1.36 -0.19
C LEU A 43 -11.51 -1.78 0.32
N THR A 44 -11.56 -2.54 1.42
CA THR A 44 -12.83 -2.97 2.03
C THR A 44 -13.65 -1.76 2.50
N TRP A 45 -13.03 -0.83 3.22
CA TRP A 45 -13.69 0.37 3.72
C TRP A 45 -14.18 1.29 2.61
N SER A 46 -13.42 1.39 1.51
CA SER A 46 -13.79 2.14 0.30
C SER A 46 -14.63 1.32 -0.69
N GLN A 47 -15.00 0.09 -0.36
CA GLN A 47 -15.78 -0.80 -1.25
C GLN A 47 -15.18 -0.94 -2.66
N MET A 48 -13.85 -0.95 -2.75
CA MET A 48 -13.11 -1.11 -3.99
C MET A 48 -12.79 -2.57 -4.25
N ASP A 49 -12.74 -2.94 -5.52
CA ASP A 49 -12.23 -4.25 -5.95
C ASP A 49 -10.73 -4.37 -5.64
N PRO A 50 -10.16 -5.60 -5.66
CA PRO A 50 -8.71 -5.78 -5.59
C PRO A 50 -7.98 -4.85 -6.56
N LEU A 51 -6.81 -4.37 -6.15
CA LEU A 51 -6.01 -3.45 -6.96
C LEU A 51 -5.77 -4.01 -8.37
N PRO A 52 -5.65 -3.15 -9.40
CA PRO A 52 -5.36 -3.60 -10.75
C PRO A 52 -4.05 -4.39 -10.83
N GLU A 53 -3.95 -5.36 -11.75
CA GLU A 53 -2.74 -6.18 -11.90
C GLU A 53 -1.50 -5.37 -12.30
N SER A 54 -1.68 -4.26 -13.02
CA SER A 54 -0.59 -3.33 -13.38
C SER A 54 -0.21 -2.36 -12.27
N ALA A 55 -0.81 -2.45 -11.09
CA ALA A 55 -0.52 -1.53 -10.00
C ALA A 55 0.91 -1.73 -9.47
N GLU A 56 1.66 -0.65 -9.44
CA GLU A 56 3.05 -0.60 -8.98
C GLU A 56 3.37 0.68 -8.21
N GLY A 57 4.58 0.78 -7.65
CA GLY A 57 5.03 1.99 -6.98
C GLY A 57 4.29 2.32 -5.68
N PHE A 58 3.81 1.31 -4.95
CA PHE A 58 3.00 1.49 -3.75
C PHE A 58 3.69 2.34 -2.67
N ILE A 59 2.96 3.34 -2.20
CA ILE A 59 3.27 4.11 -1.00
C ILE A 59 2.09 3.96 -0.05
N VAL A 60 2.30 3.23 1.04
CA VAL A 60 1.29 3.05 2.10
C VAL A 60 1.67 3.92 3.29
N ARG A 61 0.75 4.78 3.71
CA ARG A 61 0.89 5.59 4.92
C ARG A 61 -0.26 5.27 5.86
N THR A 62 0.11 4.87 7.07
CA THR A 62 -0.82 4.70 8.19
C THR A 62 -0.58 5.82 9.18
N MET A 63 -1.64 6.52 9.55
CA MET A 63 -1.60 7.63 10.51
C MET A 63 -2.65 7.42 11.61
N GLY A 64 -2.46 8.16 12.71
CA GLY A 64 -3.38 8.13 13.84
C GLY A 64 -3.16 6.98 14.82
N SER A 65 -4.06 6.90 15.79
CA SER A 65 -4.15 5.80 16.75
C SER A 65 -5.07 4.70 16.23
N PRO A 66 -5.12 3.50 16.85
CA PRO A 66 -6.07 2.47 16.46
C PRO A 66 -7.56 2.89 16.48
N ALA A 67 -7.92 3.93 17.22
CA ALA A 67 -9.29 4.47 17.27
C ALA A 67 -9.56 5.59 16.25
N SER A 68 -8.51 6.14 15.62
CA SER A 68 -8.57 7.28 14.70
C SER A 68 -7.76 6.98 13.44
N GLN A 69 -7.81 5.72 13.00
CA GLN A 69 -6.89 5.20 12.01
C GLN A 69 -7.19 5.82 10.65
N GLU A 70 -6.13 6.26 9.97
CA GLU A 70 -6.17 6.86 8.66
C GLU A 70 -5.19 6.12 7.74
N PHE A 71 -5.66 5.78 6.55
CA PHE A 71 -4.86 5.13 5.51
C PHE A 71 -4.83 5.99 4.26
N ILE A 72 -3.63 6.22 3.76
CA ILE A 72 -3.39 6.85 2.46
C ILE A 72 -2.51 5.89 1.65
N ILE A 73 -3.06 5.35 0.58
CA ILE A 73 -2.37 4.43 -0.32
C ILE A 73 -2.26 5.10 -1.68
N THR A 74 -1.03 5.23 -2.19
CA THR A 74 -0.78 5.75 -3.53
C THR A 74 -0.13 4.67 -4.39
N PHE A 75 -0.53 4.55 -5.64
CA PHE A 75 0.08 3.66 -6.62
C PHE A 75 -0.08 4.22 -8.03
N THR A 76 0.69 3.70 -8.98
CA THR A 76 0.51 3.94 -10.42
C THR A 76 0.01 2.68 -11.10
N ALA A 77 -0.81 2.82 -12.14
CA ALA A 77 -1.27 1.69 -12.95
C ALA A 77 -1.48 2.12 -14.41
N ALA A 78 -1.70 1.16 -15.30
CA ALA A 78 -2.06 1.46 -16.68
C ALA A 78 -3.42 2.20 -16.73
N PRO A 79 -3.59 3.23 -17.57
CA PRO A 79 -4.84 4.00 -17.62
C PRO A 79 -6.09 3.13 -17.84
N GLU A 80 -5.99 2.15 -18.75
CA GLU A 80 -7.09 1.23 -19.07
C GLU A 80 -7.48 0.33 -17.89
N ASP A 81 -6.50 -0.07 -17.07
CA ASP A 81 -6.71 -0.86 -15.87
C ASP A 81 -7.32 -0.02 -14.74
N ILE A 82 -6.90 1.24 -14.60
CA ILE A 82 -7.52 2.20 -13.67
C ILE A 82 -8.98 2.40 -14.04
N ASP A 83 -9.27 2.68 -15.31
CA ASP A 83 -10.64 2.90 -15.79
C ASP A 83 -11.50 1.66 -15.56
N MET A 84 -10.99 0.45 -15.86
CA MET A 84 -11.70 -0.80 -15.61
C MET A 84 -11.96 -1.01 -14.11
N TRP A 85 -10.96 -0.80 -13.26
CA TRP A 85 -11.06 -0.97 -11.82
C TRP A 85 -12.06 0.01 -11.18
N ILE A 86 -12.05 1.28 -11.59
CA ILE A 86 -13.02 2.30 -11.15
C ILE A 86 -14.44 1.94 -11.60
N ASN A 87 -14.63 1.42 -12.80
CA ASN A 87 -15.96 1.09 -13.31
C ASN A 87 -16.55 -0.19 -12.69
N ASN A 88 -15.70 -1.12 -12.27
CA ASN A 88 -16.14 -2.39 -11.68
C ASN A 88 -16.38 -2.29 -10.16
N SER A 89 -15.64 -1.41 -9.48
CA SER A 89 -15.70 -1.26 -8.03
C SER A 89 -17.05 -0.72 -7.55
N ILE A 90 -17.63 -1.37 -6.53
CA ILE A 90 -18.91 -0.96 -5.93
C ILE A 90 -18.86 0.47 -5.42
N GLY A 91 -17.74 0.88 -4.82
CA GLY A 91 -17.55 2.21 -4.25
C GLY A 91 -17.63 3.36 -5.25
N THR A 92 -17.34 3.10 -6.54
CA THR A 92 -17.20 4.14 -7.57
C THR A 92 -18.16 4.00 -8.76
N LYS A 93 -18.70 2.81 -9.04
CA LYS A 93 -19.52 2.55 -10.24
C LYS A 93 -20.74 3.47 -10.43
N ASP A 94 -21.34 3.94 -9.33
CA ASP A 94 -22.54 4.79 -9.33
C ASP A 94 -22.22 6.23 -8.87
N VAL A 95 -20.93 6.57 -8.76
CA VAL A 95 -20.45 7.88 -8.29
C VAL A 95 -19.99 8.72 -9.47
N THR A 96 -20.48 9.95 -9.55
CA THR A 96 -19.95 10.95 -10.48
C THR A 96 -18.74 11.64 -9.83
N PRO A 97 -17.53 11.53 -10.40
CA PRO A 97 -16.36 12.21 -9.85
C PRO A 97 -16.48 13.74 -10.00
N SER A 98 -15.93 14.48 -9.05
CA SER A 98 -15.58 15.88 -9.28
C SER A 98 -14.27 15.96 -10.06
N LYS A 99 -14.18 16.91 -10.98
CA LYS A 99 -12.98 17.11 -11.81
C LYS A 99 -12.36 18.46 -11.52
N GLU A 100 -11.08 18.45 -11.17
CA GLU A 100 -10.23 19.64 -10.99
C GLU A 100 -8.93 19.42 -11.76
N ASP A 101 -8.70 20.20 -12.82
CA ASP A 101 -7.57 20.04 -13.75
C ASP A 101 -7.42 18.60 -14.29
N PHE A 102 -6.37 17.91 -13.83
CA PHE A 102 -6.04 16.53 -14.20
C PHE A 102 -6.50 15.51 -13.15
N GLU A 103 -7.16 15.94 -12.08
CA GLU A 103 -7.61 15.10 -10.99
C GLU A 103 -9.10 14.79 -11.09
N LEU A 104 -9.43 13.51 -10.91
CA LEU A 104 -10.78 13.01 -10.74
C LEU A 104 -10.92 12.49 -9.32
N THR A 105 -11.80 13.12 -8.55
CA THR A 105 -12.06 12.76 -7.16
C THR A 105 -13.41 12.07 -7.07
N TYR A 106 -13.39 10.81 -6.63
CA TYR A 106 -14.57 9.98 -6.41
C TYR A 106 -14.88 9.94 -4.91
N PRO A 107 -15.90 10.69 -4.45
CA PRO A 107 -16.36 10.58 -3.08
C PRO A 107 -17.09 9.24 -2.90
N ILE A 108 -16.60 8.41 -1.99
CA ILE A 108 -17.17 7.08 -1.75
C ILE A 108 -18.00 7.11 -0.48
N LYS A 109 -19.15 6.43 -0.49
CA LYS A 109 -19.85 6.09 0.74
C LYS A 109 -19.13 4.90 1.39
N PRO A 110 -18.43 5.09 2.52
CA PRO A 110 -17.68 4.00 3.13
C PRO A 110 -18.59 2.93 3.75
N LEU A 111 -18.04 1.73 3.98
CA LEU A 111 -18.71 0.65 4.72
C LEU A 111 -18.52 0.79 6.23
N ASP A 112 -17.26 0.68 6.69
CA ASP A 112 -16.87 0.69 8.11
C ASP A 112 -15.90 1.84 8.44
N ALA A 113 -15.98 2.94 7.67
CA ALA A 113 -15.18 4.14 7.87
C ALA A 113 -16.07 5.39 7.93
N LYS A 114 -15.53 6.50 8.44
CA LYS A 114 -16.21 7.80 8.43
C LYS A 114 -16.07 8.51 7.10
N PHE A 115 -14.98 8.24 6.40
CA PHE A 115 -14.66 8.85 5.11
C PHE A 115 -13.95 7.86 4.20
N ALA A 116 -14.24 7.97 2.90
CA ALA A 116 -13.52 7.31 1.83
C ALA A 116 -13.54 8.17 0.57
N GLN A 117 -12.41 8.28 -0.11
CA GLN A 117 -12.31 8.84 -1.45
C GLN A 117 -11.22 8.15 -2.27
N ILE A 118 -11.39 8.23 -3.58
CA ILE A 118 -10.35 7.88 -4.55
C ILE A 118 -10.03 9.11 -5.38
N VAL A 119 -8.75 9.42 -5.53
CA VAL A 119 -8.29 10.49 -6.41
C VAL A 119 -7.45 9.86 -7.52
N VAL A 120 -7.79 10.15 -8.77
CA VAL A 120 -7.05 9.69 -9.96
C VAL A 120 -6.45 10.90 -10.65
N ASN A 121 -5.12 10.96 -10.73
CA ASN A 121 -4.41 11.93 -11.54
C ASN A 121 -4.24 11.40 -12.97
N THR A 122 -5.06 11.90 -13.89
CA THR A 122 -5.11 11.46 -15.30
C THR A 122 -3.87 11.84 -16.13
N LYS A 123 -2.97 12.67 -15.59
CA LYS A 123 -1.72 13.06 -16.27
C LYS A 123 -0.57 12.12 -15.92
N THR A 124 -0.49 11.68 -14.67
CA THR A 124 0.60 10.82 -14.17
C THR A 124 0.17 9.38 -13.99
N ASN A 125 -1.14 9.10 -14.02
CA ASN A 125 -1.76 7.82 -13.68
C ASN A 125 -1.54 7.42 -12.21
N ASP A 126 -1.31 8.40 -11.34
CA ASP A 126 -1.28 8.19 -9.90
C ASP A 126 -2.71 8.04 -9.38
N VAL A 127 -2.92 7.03 -8.55
CA VAL A 127 -4.18 6.78 -7.84
C VAL A 127 -3.90 6.91 -6.35
N THR A 128 -4.74 7.65 -5.63
CA THR A 128 -4.70 7.75 -4.18
C THR A 128 -6.01 7.27 -3.57
N ILE A 129 -5.91 6.31 -2.66
CA ILE A 129 -6.99 5.84 -1.80
C ILE A 129 -6.82 6.50 -0.45
N HIS A 130 -7.86 7.17 0.05
CA HIS A 130 -7.83 7.82 1.35
C HIS A 130 -9.08 7.45 2.15
N VAL A 131 -8.87 6.82 3.31
CA VAL A 131 -9.94 6.40 4.23
C VAL A 131 -9.56 6.72 5.68
N TYR A 132 -10.53 7.05 6.53
CA TYR A 132 -10.31 7.21 7.97
C TYR A 132 -11.55 6.95 8.83
N LEU A 133 -11.32 6.66 10.12
CA LEU A 133 -12.37 6.33 11.11
C LEU A 133 -12.95 7.53 11.87
N ASP A 134 -12.21 8.60 12.12
CA ASP A 134 -12.71 9.76 12.89
C ASP A 134 -12.04 11.10 12.53
#